data_AF-A0A7C6V8D3-F1
#
_entry.id   AF-A0A7C6V8D3-F1
#
_cell.length_a   1.000
_cell.length_b   1.000
_cell.length_c   1.000
_cell.angle_alpha   90.00
_cell.angle_beta   90.00
_cell.angle_gamma   90.00
#
_symmetry.space_group_name_H-M   'P 1'
#
loop_
_entity.id
_entity.type
_entity.pdbx_description
1 polymer ?
#
loop_
_entity_poly.entity_id
_entity_poly.type
_entity_poly.pdbx_seq_one_letter_code
_entity_poly.pdbx_strand_id
1 'polypeptide(L)'
;MSEIYETLLTCMQQKLIFITQFSNLTKQMEVRSRQEDIDLGDLLQRRQNLLERIGKCDELISKTLQDSGSPQLRGIVSGLSLPEGSGDKDRRLFELACEYYRLLEESVAGNQKVQELIQKSYNEAKEALKTLSADRKHTKMFR
;
A
#
# COMPACT_ATOMS: atom_id res chain seq x y z
N MET A 1 17.70 26.34 2.64
CA MET A 1 17.79 25.25 3.65
C MET A 1 16.47 25.02 4.39
N SER A 2 15.76 26.02 4.94
CA SER A 2 14.47 25.77 5.63
C SER A 2 13.40 25.14 4.73
N GLU A 3 13.25 25.65 3.50
CA GLU A 3 12.24 25.21 2.53
C GLU A 3 12.42 23.74 2.07
N ILE A 4 13.66 23.28 1.93
CA ILE A 4 13.98 21.87 1.61
C ILE A 4 13.45 20.97 2.74
N TYR A 5 13.77 21.31 3.99
CA TYR A 5 13.31 20.52 5.14
C TYR A 5 11.79 20.56 5.32
N GLU A 6 11.17 21.72 5.14
CA GLU A 6 9.71 21.87 5.21
C GLU A 6 9.02 21.02 4.14
N THR A 7 9.53 21.01 2.91
CA THR A 7 9.02 20.18 1.82
C THR A 7 9.16 18.70 2.15
N LEU A 8 10.34 18.26 2.60
CA LEU A 8 10.57 16.86 2.97
C LEU A 8 9.69 16.43 4.15
N LEU A 9 9.58 17.25 5.20
CA LEU A 9 8.74 16.95 6.37
C LEU A 9 7.28 16.82 5.96
N THR A 10 6.77 17.77 5.18
CA THR A 10 5.39 17.76 4.69
C THR A 10 5.13 16.51 3.85
N CYS A 11 6.00 16.19 2.90
CA CYS A 11 5.84 15.00 2.07
C CYS A 11 5.89 13.71 2.89
N MET A 12 6.80 13.59 3.86
CA MET A 12 6.90 12.41 4.72
C MET A 12 5.69 12.25 5.64
N GLN A 13 5.17 13.34 6.21
CA GLN A 13 3.92 13.32 6.97
C GLN A 13 2.72 12.90 6.12
N GLN A 14 2.61 13.43 4.89
CA GLN A 14 1.55 13.05 3.96
C GLN A 14 1.66 11.57 3.56
N LYS A 15 2.87 11.09 3.26
CA LYS A 15 3.11 9.65 3.02
C LYS A 15 2.66 8.79 4.18
N LEU A 16 2.93 9.20 5.42
CA LEU A 16 2.50 8.47 6.62
C LEU A 16 0.96 8.41 6.74
N ILE A 17 0.27 9.52 6.45
CA ILE A 17 -1.20 9.56 6.40
C ILE A 17 -1.72 8.61 5.33
N PHE A 18 -1.19 8.69 4.11
CA PHE A 18 -1.67 7.87 3.00
C PHE A 18 -1.39 6.38 3.19
N ILE A 19 -0.22 5.98 3.72
CA ILE A 19 0.07 4.57 3.99
C ILE A 19 -0.80 4.01 5.12
N THR A 20 -1.11 4.82 6.13
CA THR A 20 -2.04 4.43 7.20
C THR A 20 -3.44 4.18 6.64
N GLN A 21 -3.92 5.09 5.78
CA GLN A 21 -5.20 4.90 5.09
C GLN A 21 -5.18 3.68 4.16
N PHE A 22 -4.06 3.45 3.46
CA PHE A 22 -3.88 2.28 2.60
C PHE A 22 -3.94 0.98 3.42
N SER A 23 -3.24 0.91 4.55
CA SER A 23 -3.29 -0.22 5.48
C SER A 23 -4.71 -0.51 5.95
N ASN A 24 -5.48 0.54 6.28
CA ASN A 24 -6.88 0.40 6.68
C ASN A 24 -7.76 -0.12 5.55
N LEU A 25 -7.55 0.32 4.30
CA LEU A 25 -8.26 -0.24 3.14
C LEU A 25 -7.89 -1.71 2.92
N THR A 26 -6.62 -2.08 3.04
CA THR A 26 -6.16 -3.47 2.93
C THR A 26 -6.85 -4.37 3.96
N LYS A 27 -6.97 -3.92 5.23
CA LYS A 27 -7.72 -4.64 6.26
C LYS A 27 -9.20 -4.78 5.93
N GLN A 28 -9.84 -3.72 5.41
CA GLN A 28 -11.23 -3.79 4.97
C GLN A 28 -11.41 -4.82 3.84
N MET A 29 -10.51 -4.81 2.86
CA MET A 29 -10.53 -5.80 1.78
C MET A 29 -10.33 -7.22 2.30
N GLU A 30 -9.42 -7.44 3.26
CA GLU A 30 -9.23 -8.75 3.92
C GLU A 30 -10.53 -9.25 4.55
N VAL A 31 -11.22 -8.40 5.32
CA VAL A 31 -12.49 -8.75 5.96
C VAL A 31 -13.54 -9.11 4.93
N ARG A 32 -13.69 -8.31 3.87
CA ARG A 32 -14.67 -8.56 2.80
C ARG A 32 -14.36 -9.80 1.96
N SER A 33 -13.08 -10.13 1.80
CA SER A 33 -12.65 -11.32 1.03
C SER A 33 -12.94 -12.63 1.75
N ARG A 34 -13.39 -12.58 3.01
CA ARG A 34 -13.85 -13.74 3.79
C ARG A 34 -15.37 -13.90 3.79
N GLN A 35 -16.10 -12.97 3.19
CA GLN A 35 -17.56 -13.04 3.11
C GLN A 35 -17.98 -13.97 1.96
N GLU A 36 -19.16 -14.56 2.07
CA GLU A 36 -19.69 -15.49 1.06
C GLU A 36 -19.91 -14.80 -0.30
N ASP A 37 -20.31 -13.53 -0.28
CA ASP A 37 -20.38 -12.66 -1.46
C ASP A 37 -19.31 -11.57 -1.36
N ILE A 38 -18.29 -11.64 -2.22
CA ILE A 38 -17.17 -10.70 -2.20
C ILE A 38 -17.56 -9.44 -2.95
N ASP A 39 -17.95 -8.40 -2.21
CA ASP A 39 -18.13 -7.04 -2.74
C ASP A 39 -17.01 -6.10 -2.25
N LEU A 40 -16.08 -5.77 -3.13
CA LEU A 40 -15.00 -4.82 -2.84
C LEU A 40 -15.39 -3.36 -3.09
N GLY A 41 -16.58 -3.08 -3.65
CA GLY A 41 -17.09 -1.74 -3.90
C GLY A 41 -16.06 -0.79 -4.52
N ASP A 42 -15.90 0.39 -3.92
CA ASP A 42 -14.93 1.42 -4.33
C ASP A 42 -13.54 1.25 -3.70
N LEU A 43 -13.30 0.19 -2.91
CA LEU A 43 -12.06 0.01 -2.14
C LEU A 43 -10.84 -0.06 -3.06
N LEU A 44 -10.97 -0.73 -4.22
CA LEU A 44 -9.90 -0.83 -5.21
C LEU A 44 -9.52 0.54 -5.79
N GLN A 45 -10.53 1.35 -6.14
CA GLN A 45 -10.29 2.70 -6.67
C GLN A 45 -9.68 3.61 -5.61
N ARG A 46 -10.20 3.58 -4.37
CA ARG A 46 -9.65 4.36 -3.26
C ARG A 46 -8.20 3.99 -2.96
N ARG A 47 -7.89 2.69 -3.02
CA ARG A 47 -6.52 2.18 -2.87
C ARG A 47 -5.60 2.70 -3.97
N GLN A 48 -6.05 2.68 -5.22
CA GLN A 48 -5.29 3.22 -6.35
C GLN A 48 -5.02 4.72 -6.19
N ASN A 49 -6.03 5.50 -5.80
CA ASN A 49 -5.88 6.93 -5.54
C ASN A 49 -4.85 7.24 -4.44
N LEU A 50 -4.74 6.40 -3.41
CA LEU A 50 -3.73 6.55 -2.37
C LEU A 50 -2.32 6.24 -2.88
N LEU A 51 -2.15 5.20 -3.69
CA LEU A 51 -0.85 4.89 -4.32
C LEU A 51 -0.37 6.03 -5.21
N GLU A 52 -1.27 6.63 -5.99
CA GLU A 52 -0.94 7.80 -6.83
C GLU A 52 -0.50 9.00 -5.99
N ARG A 53 -1.14 9.24 -4.83
CA ARG A 53 -0.73 10.31 -3.92
C ARG A 53 0.61 10.04 -3.25
N ILE A 54 0.89 8.78 -2.88
CA ILE A 54 2.20 8.37 -2.38
C ILE A 54 3.26 8.60 -3.47
N GLY A 55 3.00 8.17 -4.70
CA GLY A 55 3.90 8.38 -5.84
C GLY A 55 4.22 9.86 -6.09
N LYS A 56 3.22 10.74 -6.00
CA LYS A 56 3.44 12.20 -6.08
C LYS A 56 4.34 12.73 -4.95
N CYS A 57 4.21 12.20 -3.73
CA CYS A 57 5.12 12.55 -2.65
C CYS A 57 6.54 12.04 -2.93
N ASP A 58 6.69 10.84 -3.46
CA ASP A 58 7.99 10.25 -3.83
C ASP A 58 8.70 11.06 -4.92
N GLU A 59 7.97 11.51 -5.93
CA GLU A 59 8.49 12.40 -6.98
C GLU A 59 9.00 13.72 -6.40
N LEU A 60 8.20 14.36 -5.52
CA LEU A 60 8.59 15.61 -4.86
C LEU A 60 9.78 15.43 -3.94
N ILE A 61 9.82 14.34 -3.16
CA ILE A 61 10.96 13.99 -2.31
C ILE A 61 12.21 13.78 -3.16
N SER A 62 12.10 13.00 -4.23
CA SER A 62 13.23 12.70 -5.13
C SER A 62 13.81 13.98 -5.73
N LYS A 63 12.95 14.86 -6.25
CA LYS A 63 13.36 16.17 -6.78
C LYS A 63 14.01 17.03 -5.70
N THR A 64 13.39 17.13 -4.53
CA THR A 64 13.90 17.92 -3.40
C THR A 64 15.27 17.41 -2.93
N LEU A 65 15.47 16.09 -2.90
CA LEU A 65 16.75 15.48 -2.56
C LEU A 65 17.82 15.74 -3.63
N GLN A 66 17.45 15.69 -4.91
CA GLN A 66 18.36 16.06 -6.01
C GLN A 66 18.79 17.52 -5.91
N ASP A 67 17.84 18.44 -5.73
CA ASP A 67 18.09 19.87 -5.60
C ASP A 67 18.93 20.21 -4.36
N SER A 68 18.79 19.43 -3.28
CA SER A 68 19.59 19.60 -2.07
C SER A 68 21.06 19.19 -2.22
N GLY A 69 21.36 18.27 -3.16
CA GLY A 69 22.67 17.64 -3.29
C GLY A 69 23.15 16.84 -2.08
N SER A 70 22.35 16.68 -1.03
CA SER A 70 22.78 16.08 0.25
C SER A 70 22.60 14.57 0.28
N PRO A 71 23.69 13.78 0.29
CA PRO A 71 23.59 12.33 0.47
C PRO A 71 23.10 11.94 1.87
N GLN A 72 23.36 12.78 2.88
CA GLN A 72 22.91 12.57 4.26
C GLN A 72 21.39 12.60 4.36
N LEU A 73 20.75 13.60 3.75
CA LEU A 73 19.29 13.71 3.71
C LEU A 73 18.64 12.52 3.01
N ARG A 74 19.29 11.96 1.98
CA ARG A 74 18.82 10.75 1.31
C ARG A 74 18.83 9.54 2.25
N GLY A 75 19.88 9.37 3.06
CA GLY A 75 19.94 8.32 4.07
C GLY A 75 18.84 8.44 5.12
N ILE A 76 18.60 9.67 5.58
CA ILE A 76 17.58 10.02 6.58
C ILE A 76 16.17 9.74 6.06
N VAL A 77 15.82 10.25 4.87
CA VAL A 77 14.47 10.12 4.29
C VAL A 77 14.15 8.68 3.89
N SER A 78 15.17 7.88 3.56
CA SER A 78 15.02 6.44 3.34
C SER A 78 14.93 5.63 4.64
N GLY A 79 15.08 6.25 5.81
CA GLY A 79 15.08 5.56 7.10
C GLY A 79 16.27 4.64 7.31
N LEU A 80 17.37 4.83 6.56
CA LEU A 80 18.53 3.93 6.57
C LEU A 80 19.64 4.39 7.51
N SER A 81 19.81 5.70 7.69
CA SER A 81 20.84 6.24 8.56
C SER A 81 20.46 7.59 9.15
N LEU A 82 20.88 7.80 10.39
CA LEU A 82 20.80 9.08 11.10
C LEU A 82 22.21 9.41 11.63
N PRO A 83 22.91 10.40 11.06
CA PRO A 83 24.23 10.79 11.51
C PRO A 83 24.27 11.17 13.00
N GLU A 84 25.38 10.86 13.68
CA GLU A 84 25.60 11.34 15.04
C GLU A 84 25.62 12.88 15.08
N GLY A 85 24.99 13.46 16.10
CA GLY A 85 24.83 14.91 16.19
C GLY A 85 23.77 15.52 15.28
N SER A 86 22.98 14.70 14.57
CA SER A 86 21.82 15.19 13.80
C SER A 86 20.85 15.98 14.68
N GLY A 87 20.42 17.13 14.15
CA GLY A 87 19.48 18.03 14.80
C GLY A 87 18.05 17.51 14.78
N ASP A 88 17.15 18.23 15.45
CA ASP A 88 15.76 17.79 15.65
C ASP A 88 15.00 17.55 14.33
N LYS A 89 15.28 18.35 13.29
CA LYS A 89 14.64 18.20 11.97
C LYS A 89 15.04 16.88 11.28
N ASP A 90 16.31 16.51 11.35
CA ASP A 90 16.82 15.24 10.80
C ASP A 90 16.21 14.05 11.53
N ARG A 91 16.21 14.10 12.87
CA ARG A 91 15.60 13.08 13.71
C ARG A 91 14.14 12.89 13.37
N ARG A 92 13.40 14.00 13.22
CA ARG A 92 11.99 13.94 12.89
C ARG A 92 11.73 13.35 11.51
N LEU A 93 12.54 13.69 10.51
CA LEU A 93 12.45 13.08 9.18
C LEU A 93 12.74 11.57 9.23
N PHE A 94 13.77 11.18 9.98
CA PHE A 94 14.15 9.79 10.16
C PHE A 94 13.05 8.98 10.83
N GLU A 95 12.46 9.47 11.93
CA GLU A 95 11.32 8.84 12.60
C GLU A 95 10.15 8.61 11.66
N LEU A 96 9.76 9.64 10.89
CA LEU A 96 8.68 9.54 9.91
C LEU A 96 9.01 8.52 8.81
N ALA A 97 10.26 8.45 8.37
CA ALA A 97 10.71 7.46 7.40
C ALA A 97 10.61 6.04 7.95
N CYS A 98 11.16 5.78 9.13
CA CYS A 98 11.09 4.47 9.77
C CYS A 98 9.63 4.03 9.98
N GLU A 99 8.77 4.92 10.45
CA GLU A 99 7.36 4.61 10.65
C GLU A 99 6.64 4.32 9.33
N TYR A 100 6.89 5.11 8.29
CA TYR A 100 6.35 4.90 6.95
C TYR A 100 6.77 3.52 6.39
N TYR A 101 8.05 3.17 6.44
CA TYR A 101 8.55 1.91 5.88
C TYR A 101 8.05 0.70 6.67
N ARG A 102 7.94 0.79 8.00
CA ARG A 102 7.31 -0.25 8.81
C ARG A 102 5.85 -0.49 8.37
N LEU A 103 5.06 0.57 8.22
CA LEU A 103 3.67 0.46 7.77
C LEU A 103 3.56 -0.03 6.32
N LEU A 104 4.53 0.30 5.47
CA LEU A 104 4.60 -0.19 4.10
C LEU A 104 4.80 -1.70 4.08
N GLU A 105 5.76 -2.23 4.84
CA GLU A 105 6.00 -3.68 4.97
C GLU A 105 4.75 -4.41 5.46
N GLU A 106 4.11 -3.91 6.52
CA GLU A 106 2.86 -4.46 7.05
C GLU A 106 1.74 -4.44 6.00
N SER A 107 1.65 -3.36 5.22
CA SER A 107 0.63 -3.20 4.18
C SER A 107 0.86 -4.13 2.99
N VAL A 108 2.12 -4.37 2.61
CA VAL A 108 2.49 -5.32 1.54
C VAL A 108 2.14 -6.75 1.96
N ALA A 109 2.52 -7.15 3.17
CA ALA A 109 2.19 -8.47 3.71
C ALA A 109 0.66 -8.68 3.81
N GLY A 110 -0.07 -7.67 4.29
CA GLY A 110 -1.53 -7.70 4.32
C GLY A 110 -2.13 -7.84 2.92
N ASN A 111 -1.60 -7.12 1.93
CA ASN A 111 -2.11 -7.17 0.56
C ASN A 111 -1.88 -8.54 -0.11
N GLN A 112 -0.74 -9.18 0.13
CA GLN A 112 -0.48 -10.54 -0.35
C GLN A 112 -1.54 -11.52 0.16
N LYS A 113 -1.86 -11.45 1.45
CA LYS A 113 -2.91 -12.27 2.07
C LYS A 113 -4.30 -12.02 1.46
N VAL A 114 -4.65 -10.76 1.17
CA VAL A 114 -5.90 -10.45 0.47
C VAL A 114 -5.94 -11.06 -0.92
N GLN A 115 -4.85 -10.97 -1.68
CA GLN A 115 -4.75 -11.57 -3.01
C GLN A 115 -4.92 -13.09 -2.96
N GLU A 116 -4.30 -13.77 -1.99
CA GLU A 116 -4.46 -15.22 -1.79
C GLU A 116 -5.92 -15.60 -1.50
N LEU A 117 -6.62 -14.85 -0.63
CA LEU A 117 -8.02 -15.10 -0.31
C LEU A 117 -8.94 -14.94 -1.53
N ILE A 118 -8.77 -13.84 -2.27
CA ILE A 118 -9.56 -13.58 -3.49
C ILE A 118 -9.28 -14.66 -4.54
N GLN A 119 -8.01 -15.03 -4.74
CA GLN A 119 -7.63 -16.05 -5.71
C GLN A 119 -8.22 -17.41 -5.37
N LYS A 120 -8.24 -17.77 -4.09
CA LYS A 120 -8.88 -18.99 -3.60
C LYS A 120 -10.39 -18.99 -3.90
N SER A 121 -11.10 -17.93 -3.53
CA SER A 121 -12.54 -17.79 -3.79
C SER A 121 -12.87 -17.88 -5.28
N TYR A 122 -12.08 -17.21 -6.13
CA TYR A 122 -12.23 -17.30 -7.59
C TYR A 122 -12.09 -18.74 -8.11
N ASN A 123 -11.09 -19.48 -7.62
CA ASN A 123 -10.86 -20.86 -8.03
C ASN A 123 -12.02 -21.77 -7.59
N GLU A 124 -12.54 -21.61 -6.37
CA GLU A 124 -13.68 -22.37 -5.86
C GLU A 124 -14.95 -22.10 -6.69
N ALA A 125 -15.25 -20.84 -6.99
CA ALA A 125 -16.38 -20.47 -7.83
C ALA A 125 -16.26 -21.04 -9.26
N LYS A 126 -15.04 -21.02 -9.82
CA LYS A 126 -14.76 -21.57 -11.15
C LYS A 126 -14.98 -23.07 -11.22
N GLU A 127 -14.54 -23.83 -10.21
CA GLU A 127 -14.77 -25.28 -10.15
C GLU A 127 -16.26 -25.60 -9.94
N ALA A 128 -16.96 -24.86 -9.06
CA ALA A 128 -18.41 -25.03 -8.89
C ALA A 128 -19.18 -24.81 -10.21
N LEU A 129 -18.79 -23.79 -10.98
CA LEU A 129 -19.41 -23.50 -12.28
C LEU A 129 -19.14 -24.61 -13.31
N LYS A 130 -17.94 -25.21 -13.31
CA LYS A 130 -17.63 -26.36 -14.18
C LYS A 130 -18.52 -27.55 -13.84
N THR A 131 -18.65 -27.92 -12.57
CA THR A 131 -19.52 -29.03 -12.11
C THR A 131 -20.97 -28.80 -12.54
N LEU A 132 -21.53 -27.62 -12.26
CA LEU A 132 -22.89 -27.27 -12.67
C LEU A 132 -23.09 -27.30 -14.19
N SER A 133 -22.06 -26.92 -14.96
CA SER A 133 -22.11 -26.97 -16.43
C SER A 133 -22.06 -28.40 -16.98
N ALA A 134 -21.35 -29.31 -16.31
CA ALA A 134 -21.29 -30.72 -16.66
C ALA A 134 -22.61 -31.41 -16.35
N ASP A 135 -23.18 -31.16 -15.17
CA ASP A 135 -24.48 -31.69 -14.75
C ASP A 135 -25.60 -31.26 -15.70
N ARG A 136 -25.64 -29.97 -16.10
CA ARG A 136 -26.63 -29.48 -17.09
C ARG A 136 -26.53 -30.16 -18.44
N LYS A 137 -25.32 -30.49 -18.92
CA LYS A 137 -25.13 -31.22 -20.19
C LYS A 137 -25.63 -32.65 -20.06
N HIS A 138 -25.36 -33.29 -18.93
CA HIS A 138 -25.87 -34.62 -18.62
C HIS A 138 -27.41 -34.61 -18.58
N THR A 139 -28.05 -33.70 -17.84
CA THR A 139 -29.52 -33.61 -17.75
C THR A 139 -30.22 -33.35 -19.10
N LYS A 140 -29.56 -32.65 -20.04
CA LYS A 140 -30.10 -32.42 -21.40
C LYS A 140 -29.98 -33.63 -22.34
N MET A 141 -29.10 -34.60 -22.07
CA MET A 141 -28.99 -35.83 -22.88
C MET A 141 -30.06 -36.87 -22.53
N PHE A 142 -30.69 -36.77 -21.36
CA PHE A 142 -31.71 -37.72 -20.88
C PHE A 142 -33.14 -37.15 -20.95
N ARG A 143 -33.36 -36.08 -21.72
CA ARG A 143 -34.67 -35.53 -22.07
C ARG A 143 -34.85 -35.55 -23.57
#